data_AF-A0A135VXM0-F1
#
_entry.id   AF-A0A135VXM0-F1
#
_cell.length_a   1.000
_cell.length_b   1.000
_cell.length_c   1.000
_cell.angle_alpha   90.00
_cell.angle_beta   90.00
_cell.angle_gamma   90.00
#
_symmetry.space_group_name_H-M   'P 1'
#
loop_
_entity.id
_entity.type
_entity.pdbx_description
1 polymer ?
#
loop_
_entity_poly.entity_id
_entity_poly.type
_entity_poly.pdbx_seq_one_letter_code
_entity_poly.pdbx_strand_id
1 'polypeptide(L)'
;MTEEARISDDLIDRILLMQTLNSTLVHFLLSTQVDGTVDPDRVDSLTQGLLRTRRWMEEATTMKGVNPSTQNIISLIVKRLSQIESLLPKLSAKAKEAEARGTPAQEILTLLDGDSKVSTSKPPSMRTAPENAAADSKVIPLVGEEAEVVVEPYRKVEVENDEWGLIGQMQRMITQYSKRCHVLLPTFWVDALRELHRYRSDSAYYGDVVEIPGRVLATIVKGLLTEAPGARLLQDLSKKRPQENHLNSSEMERVERAVSVYFSGVSNVLTGKELKVEDKLNEARNSFDAFGWGGPELEKRIIKRINQQCEEALQNAESASDPQRQVIYSEITKLLTKLQHAILAEPRLREILAQMKP
;
A
#
# COMPACT_ATOMS: atom_id res chain seq x y z
N MET A 1 33.55 -11.18 -26.17
CA MET A 1 33.54 -11.19 -24.70
C MET A 1 33.73 -12.63 -24.25
N THR A 2 34.78 -12.90 -23.46
CA THR A 2 35.07 -14.23 -22.91
C THR A 2 34.03 -14.61 -21.86
N GLU A 3 33.74 -15.90 -21.74
CA GLU A 3 32.72 -16.46 -20.84
C GLU A 3 32.96 -16.07 -19.36
N GLU A 4 34.23 -15.90 -18.98
CA GLU A 4 34.64 -15.40 -17.65
C GLU A 4 34.19 -13.96 -17.36
N ALA A 5 34.15 -13.08 -18.36
CA ALA A 5 33.72 -11.69 -18.17
C ALA A 5 32.21 -11.61 -17.88
N ARG A 6 31.40 -12.48 -18.51
CA ARG A 6 29.96 -12.58 -18.23
C ARG A 6 29.67 -13.09 -16.83
N ILE A 7 30.48 -14.03 -16.32
CA ILE A 7 30.34 -14.54 -14.94
C ILE A 7 30.72 -13.46 -13.93
N SER A 8 31.74 -12.65 -14.23
CA SER A 8 32.19 -11.56 -13.34
C SER A 8 31.16 -10.44 -13.23
N ASP A 9 30.58 -9.99 -14.35
CA ASP A 9 29.58 -8.92 -14.34
C ASP A 9 28.29 -9.36 -13.63
N ASP A 10 27.84 -10.61 -13.87
CA ASP A 10 26.70 -11.20 -13.17
C ASP A 10 26.96 -11.36 -11.67
N LEU A 11 28.21 -11.60 -11.26
CA LEU A 11 28.59 -11.65 -9.84
C LEU A 11 28.54 -10.26 -9.20
N ILE A 12 28.98 -9.22 -9.90
CA ILE A 12 29.03 -7.83 -9.42
C ILE A 12 27.62 -7.26 -9.24
N ASP A 13 26.76 -7.40 -10.25
CA ASP A 13 25.35 -6.96 -10.17
C ASP A 13 24.61 -7.65 -9.02
N ARG A 14 24.98 -8.90 -8.72
CA ARG A 14 24.38 -9.68 -7.63
C ARG A 14 24.97 -9.39 -6.26
N ILE A 15 26.24 -8.97 -6.17
CA ILE A 15 26.82 -8.41 -4.92
C ILE A 15 26.17 -7.06 -4.60
N LEU A 16 25.89 -6.23 -5.61
CA LEU A 16 25.10 -5.01 -5.47
C LEU A 16 23.69 -5.31 -4.94
N LEU A 17 23.02 -6.35 -5.46
CA LEU A 17 21.72 -6.81 -4.94
C LEU A 17 21.81 -7.22 -3.45
N MET A 18 22.86 -7.94 -3.05
CA MET A 18 23.09 -8.30 -1.64
C MET A 18 23.32 -7.06 -0.76
N GLN A 19 24.06 -6.07 -1.25
CA GLN A 19 24.31 -4.84 -0.53
C GLN A 19 23.02 -4.03 -0.34
N THR A 20 22.16 -4.00 -1.36
CA THR A 20 20.83 -3.40 -1.28
C THR A 20 19.97 -4.12 -0.25
N LEU A 21 19.92 -5.46 -0.26
CA LEU A 21 19.21 -6.27 0.74
C LEU A 21 19.73 -6.04 2.16
N ASN A 22 21.05 -5.98 2.36
CA ASN A 22 21.65 -5.68 3.67
C ASN A 22 21.32 -4.26 4.14
N SER A 23 21.34 -3.28 3.22
CA SER A 23 20.92 -1.90 3.52
C SER A 23 19.45 -1.84 3.95
N THR A 24 18.56 -2.55 3.24
CA THR A 24 17.13 -2.65 3.61
C THR A 24 16.93 -3.34 4.95
N LEU A 25 17.73 -4.37 5.26
CA LEU A 25 17.66 -5.12 6.52
C LEU A 25 18.16 -4.28 7.71
N VAL A 26 19.23 -3.51 7.51
CA VAL A 26 19.72 -2.55 8.51
C VAL A 26 18.70 -1.43 8.71
N HIS A 27 18.12 -0.88 7.64
CA HIS A 27 17.06 0.13 7.73
C HIS A 27 15.82 -0.41 8.44
N PHE A 28 15.44 -1.66 8.19
CA PHE A 28 14.34 -2.33 8.89
C PHE A 28 14.63 -2.49 10.39
N LEU A 29 15.83 -2.96 10.76
CA LEU A 29 16.25 -3.09 12.16
C LEU A 29 16.34 -1.74 12.89
N LEU A 30 16.81 -0.69 12.21
CA LEU A 30 16.86 0.66 12.77
C LEU A 30 15.45 1.24 12.94
N SER A 31 14.57 1.11 11.94
CA SER A 31 13.19 1.58 12.03
C SER A 31 12.40 0.87 13.15
N THR A 32 12.64 -0.42 13.37
CA THR A 32 11.99 -1.18 14.45
C THR A 32 12.52 -0.85 15.85
N GLN A 33 13.77 -0.37 15.96
CA GLN A 33 14.33 0.13 17.22
C GLN A 33 13.91 1.58 17.55
N VAL A 34 13.66 2.41 16.53
CA VAL A 34 13.33 3.83 16.69
C VAL A 34 11.83 4.06 16.83
N ASP A 35 11.00 3.39 16.03
CA ASP A 35 9.56 3.71 15.95
C ASP A 35 8.67 2.80 16.83
N GLY A 36 9.20 1.72 17.41
CA GLY A 36 8.46 0.81 18.30
C GLY A 36 7.31 0.04 17.65
N THR A 37 6.97 0.34 16.39
CA THR A 37 5.93 -0.34 15.59
C THR A 37 6.58 -1.21 14.52
N VAL A 38 6.18 -2.48 14.45
CA VAL A 38 6.68 -3.44 13.45
C VAL A 38 5.56 -3.73 12.46
N ASP A 39 5.75 -3.33 11.20
CA ASP A 39 4.83 -3.67 10.11
C ASP A 39 4.98 -5.16 9.72
N PRO A 40 3.97 -6.01 9.97
CA PRO A 40 4.07 -7.45 9.71
C PRO A 40 4.18 -7.78 8.21
N ASP A 41 3.60 -6.95 7.32
CA ASP A 41 3.67 -7.16 5.87
C ASP A 41 5.10 -6.91 5.34
N ARG A 42 5.82 -5.95 5.95
CA ARG A 42 7.26 -5.74 5.67
C ARG A 42 8.12 -6.89 6.16
N VAL A 43 7.81 -7.48 7.31
CA VAL A 43 8.52 -8.66 7.84
C VAL A 43 8.37 -9.85 6.90
N ASP A 44 7.16 -10.09 6.40
CA ASP A 44 6.89 -11.23 5.52
C ASP A 44 7.53 -11.05 4.13
N SER A 45 7.48 -9.85 3.56
CA SER A 45 8.19 -9.51 2.30
C SER A 45 9.70 -9.68 2.43
N LEU A 46 10.27 -9.23 3.57
CA LEU A 46 11.70 -9.34 3.84
C LEU A 46 12.11 -10.80 4.08
N THR A 47 11.25 -11.60 4.71
CA THR A 47 11.42 -13.04 4.90
C THR A 47 11.43 -13.79 3.56
N GLN A 48 10.50 -13.47 2.66
CA GLN A 48 10.46 -14.08 1.32
C GLN A 48 11.66 -13.67 0.46
N GLY A 49 12.08 -12.40 0.51
CA GLY A 49 13.28 -11.91 -0.16
C GLY A 49 14.54 -12.63 0.31
N LEU A 50 14.69 -12.81 1.63
CA LEU A 50 15.81 -13.53 2.23
C LEU A 50 15.83 -15.01 1.86
N LEU A 51 14.67 -15.70 1.90
CA LEU A 51 14.57 -17.11 1.51
C LEU A 51 14.97 -17.34 0.05
N ARG A 52 14.51 -16.46 -0.86
CA ARG A 52 14.86 -16.53 -2.28
C ARG A 52 16.35 -16.31 -2.51
N THR A 53 16.93 -15.35 -1.79
CA THR A 53 18.36 -14.99 -1.87
C THR A 53 19.23 -16.11 -1.33
N ARG A 54 18.86 -16.71 -0.19
CA ARG A 54 19.57 -17.82 0.43
C ARG A 54 19.59 -19.06 -0.47
N ARG A 55 18.42 -19.47 -0.97
CA ARG A 55 18.30 -20.64 -1.85
C ARG A 55 19.18 -20.50 -3.09
N TRP A 56 19.21 -19.30 -3.66
CA TRP A 56 20.10 -19.00 -4.77
C TRP A 56 21.59 -19.08 -4.38
N MET A 57 21.99 -18.56 -3.21
CA MET A 57 23.38 -18.66 -2.76
C MET A 57 23.81 -20.10 -2.48
N GLU A 58 22.92 -20.93 -1.93
CA GLU A 58 23.16 -22.37 -1.75
C GLU A 58 23.38 -23.05 -3.11
N GLU A 59 22.57 -22.73 -4.11
CA GLU A 59 22.75 -23.21 -5.49
C GLU A 59 24.08 -22.70 -6.10
N ALA A 60 24.45 -21.43 -5.86
CA ALA A 60 25.70 -20.83 -6.35
C ALA A 60 26.97 -21.47 -5.74
N THR A 61 26.91 -21.97 -4.49
CA THR A 61 28.05 -22.71 -3.91
C THR A 61 28.35 -24.03 -4.63
N THR A 62 27.39 -24.55 -5.41
CA THR A 62 27.52 -25.81 -6.15
C THR A 62 27.83 -25.65 -7.63
N MET A 63 27.90 -24.39 -8.14
CA MET A 63 28.19 -24.11 -9.54
C MET A 63 29.66 -24.36 -9.90
N LYS A 64 29.90 -25.03 -11.04
CA LYS A 64 31.25 -25.27 -11.58
C LYS A 64 31.84 -23.96 -12.10
N GLY A 65 33.06 -23.62 -11.68
CA GLY A 65 33.79 -22.41 -12.13
C GLY A 65 33.97 -21.33 -11.07
N VAL A 66 33.38 -21.47 -9.87
CA VAL A 66 33.56 -20.52 -8.76
C VAL A 66 34.84 -20.85 -7.99
N ASN A 67 35.73 -19.86 -7.80
CA ASN A 67 36.98 -20.02 -7.06
C ASN A 67 36.70 -20.41 -5.58
N PRO A 68 37.46 -21.35 -4.97
CA PRO A 68 37.30 -21.76 -3.56
C PRO A 68 37.21 -20.61 -2.54
N SER A 69 37.93 -19.51 -2.76
CA SER A 69 37.85 -18.32 -1.88
C SER A 69 36.47 -17.66 -1.91
N THR A 70 35.86 -17.61 -3.09
CA THR A 70 34.52 -17.04 -3.31
C THR A 70 33.44 -17.99 -2.77
N GLN A 71 33.60 -19.31 -2.92
CA GLN A 71 32.71 -20.30 -2.29
C GLN A 71 32.75 -20.21 -0.76
N ASN A 72 33.92 -19.99 -0.16
CA ASN A 72 34.06 -19.80 1.28
C ASN A 72 33.34 -18.52 1.76
N ILE A 73 33.43 -17.42 1.02
CA ILE A 73 32.72 -16.18 1.35
C ILE A 73 31.20 -16.38 1.22
N ILE A 74 30.74 -16.97 0.12
CA ILE A 74 29.31 -17.24 -0.10
C ILE A 74 28.75 -18.18 0.98
N SER A 75 29.47 -19.23 1.35
CA SER A 75 29.02 -20.15 2.43
C SER A 75 28.96 -19.47 3.80
N LEU A 76 29.87 -18.54 4.10
CA LEU A 76 29.83 -17.68 5.28
C LEU A 76 28.59 -16.78 5.26
N ILE A 77 28.25 -16.19 4.11
CA ILE A 77 27.05 -15.36 3.94
C ILE A 77 25.78 -16.19 4.11
N VAL A 78 25.69 -17.37 3.48
CA VAL A 78 24.57 -18.32 3.66
C VAL A 78 24.38 -18.67 5.14
N LYS A 79 25.47 -18.95 5.86
CA LYS A 79 25.43 -19.25 7.31
C LYS A 79 24.91 -18.06 8.13
N ARG A 80 25.25 -16.83 7.76
CA ARG A 80 24.74 -15.61 8.42
C ARG A 80 23.27 -15.34 8.08
N LEU A 81 22.87 -15.53 6.83
CA LEU A 81 21.47 -15.41 6.41
C LEU A 81 20.57 -16.43 7.11
N SER A 82 21.04 -17.67 7.27
CA SER A 82 20.34 -18.71 8.03
C SER A 82 20.17 -18.35 9.52
N GLN A 83 21.17 -17.70 10.13
CA GLN A 83 21.06 -17.19 11.49
C GLN A 83 19.99 -16.10 11.60
N ILE A 84 19.94 -15.16 10.65
CA ILE A 84 18.92 -14.10 10.60
C ILE A 84 17.53 -14.70 10.36
N GLU A 85 17.40 -15.65 9.44
CA GLU A 85 16.16 -16.38 9.14
C GLU A 85 15.60 -17.06 10.40
N SER A 86 16.44 -17.64 11.24
CA SER A 86 15.99 -18.27 12.51
C SER A 86 15.40 -17.27 13.53
N LEU A 87 15.67 -15.97 13.36
CA LEU A 87 15.20 -14.89 14.22
C LEU A 87 13.93 -14.21 13.68
N LEU A 88 13.66 -14.27 12.37
CA LEU A 88 12.49 -13.63 11.74
C LEU A 88 11.15 -14.16 12.23
N PRO A 89 10.92 -15.48 12.43
CA PRO A 89 9.66 -15.97 13.00
C PRO A 89 9.42 -15.46 14.42
N LYS A 90 10.49 -15.27 15.20
CA LYS A 90 10.41 -14.72 16.57
C LYS A 90 10.08 -13.23 16.57
N LEU A 91 10.57 -12.49 15.57
CA LEU A 91 10.25 -11.08 15.35
C LEU A 91 8.82 -10.90 14.82
N SER A 92 8.38 -11.74 13.89
CA SER A 92 6.99 -11.77 13.39
C SER A 92 6.00 -12.11 14.52
N ALA A 93 6.31 -13.10 15.36
CA ALA A 93 5.50 -13.42 16.53
C ALA A 93 5.44 -12.26 17.53
N LYS A 94 6.59 -11.61 17.83
CA LYS A 94 6.62 -10.42 18.68
C LYS A 94 5.88 -9.22 18.08
N ALA A 95 5.93 -9.02 16.77
CA ALA A 95 5.19 -7.98 16.07
C ALA A 95 3.68 -8.19 16.22
N LYS A 96 3.22 -9.43 16.01
CA LYS A 96 1.82 -9.83 16.22
C LYS A 96 1.38 -9.71 17.67
N GLU A 97 2.25 -10.04 18.63
CA GLU A 97 1.97 -9.84 20.06
C GLU A 97 1.94 -8.35 20.46
N ALA A 98 2.77 -7.51 19.85
CA ALA A 98 2.79 -6.06 20.08
C ALA A 98 1.55 -5.38 19.47
N GLU A 99 1.11 -5.83 18.30
CA GLU A 99 -0.15 -5.41 17.67
C GLU A 99 -1.37 -5.84 18.50
N ALA A 100 -1.36 -7.06 19.04
CA ALA A 100 -2.41 -7.54 19.94
C ALA A 100 -2.45 -6.84 21.30
N ARG A 101 -1.34 -6.27 21.76
CA ARG A 101 -1.28 -5.41 22.97
C ARG A 101 -1.52 -3.93 22.68
N GLY A 102 -1.52 -3.53 21.41
CA GLY A 102 -1.49 -2.14 20.94
C GLY A 102 -2.84 -1.57 20.51
N THR A 103 -3.97 -2.14 20.93
CA THR A 103 -5.32 -1.62 20.63
C THR A 103 -5.88 -0.81 21.82
N PRO A 104 -5.60 0.50 21.94
CA PRO A 104 -6.35 1.38 22.84
C PRO A 104 -7.86 1.40 22.50
N ALA A 105 -8.24 0.97 21.28
CA ALA A 105 -9.62 0.79 20.87
C ALA A 105 -10.38 -0.30 21.65
N GLN A 106 -9.72 -1.35 22.15
CA GLN A 106 -10.38 -2.41 22.93
C GLN A 106 -10.58 -2.03 24.40
N GLU A 107 -9.69 -1.24 24.99
CA GLU A 107 -9.90 -0.64 26.32
C GLU A 107 -11.02 0.40 26.30
N ILE A 108 -11.12 1.20 25.22
CA ILE A 108 -12.19 2.19 25.05
C ILE A 108 -13.54 1.51 24.80
N LEU A 109 -13.60 0.43 24.00
CA LEU A 109 -14.82 -0.34 23.78
C LEU A 109 -15.29 -1.09 25.03
N THR A 110 -14.36 -1.62 25.84
CA THR A 110 -14.72 -2.24 27.13
C THR A 110 -15.14 -1.23 28.20
N LEU A 111 -14.66 0.02 28.12
CA LEU A 111 -15.16 1.15 28.93
C LEU A 111 -16.55 1.65 28.47
N LEU A 112 -16.87 1.55 27.18
CA LEU A 112 -18.15 1.97 26.61
C LEU A 112 -19.26 0.90 26.72
N ASP A 113 -18.91 -0.39 26.69
CA ASP A 113 -19.86 -1.51 26.86
C ASP A 113 -20.17 -1.83 28.34
N GLY A 114 -19.54 -1.11 29.27
CA GLY A 114 -19.60 -1.35 30.71
C GLY A 114 -20.43 -0.35 31.50
N ASP A 115 -21.60 0.09 31.01
CA ASP A 115 -22.53 0.84 31.89
C ASP A 115 -24.01 0.50 31.66
N SER A 116 -24.48 -0.49 32.41
CA SER A 116 -25.89 -0.67 32.76
C SER A 116 -25.99 -1.45 34.06
N LYS A 117 -25.70 -0.77 35.18
CA LYS A 117 -26.40 -0.98 36.47
C LYS A 117 -26.08 0.13 37.47
N VAL A 118 -27.00 1.09 37.51
CA VAL A 118 -27.43 1.91 38.66
C VAL A 118 -26.80 1.53 40.01
N SER A 119 -26.05 2.45 40.62
CA SER A 119 -26.31 2.84 42.00
C SER A 119 -25.71 4.20 42.36
N THR A 120 -26.51 4.94 43.09
CA THR A 120 -26.45 6.33 43.55
C THR A 120 -25.28 6.65 44.50
N SER A 121 -24.66 7.83 44.35
CA SER A 121 -24.45 8.77 45.47
C SER A 121 -24.11 10.19 45.02
N LYS A 122 -24.65 11.16 45.75
CA LYS A 122 -24.68 12.62 45.50
C LYS A 122 -23.30 13.31 45.63
N PRO A 123 -23.11 14.50 45.00
CA PRO A 123 -22.03 15.43 45.33
C PRO A 123 -22.49 16.44 46.41
N PRO A 124 -21.60 16.94 47.29
CA PRO A 124 -21.88 18.14 48.06
C PRO A 124 -21.38 19.38 47.31
N SER A 125 -22.32 20.30 47.12
CA SER A 125 -22.11 21.71 46.84
C SER A 125 -21.46 22.40 48.04
N MET A 126 -20.54 23.33 47.79
CA MET A 126 -20.47 24.56 48.59
C MET A 126 -19.92 25.74 47.76
N ARG A 127 -20.75 26.78 47.65
CA ARG A 127 -20.43 28.12 47.15
C ARG A 127 -19.71 28.92 48.23
N THR A 128 -18.83 29.85 47.84
CA THR A 128 -18.93 31.31 48.12
C THR A 128 -17.79 32.08 47.44
N ALA A 129 -18.14 33.14 46.71
CA ALA A 129 -17.30 34.30 46.36
C ALA A 129 -17.61 35.44 47.38
N PRO A 130 -17.06 36.69 47.31
CA PRO A 130 -16.11 37.29 46.35
C PRO A 130 -15.06 38.28 46.94
N GLU A 131 -14.33 38.97 46.04
CA GLU A 131 -13.74 40.34 46.10
C GLU A 131 -12.24 40.60 46.45
N ASN A 132 -11.57 41.16 45.42
CA ASN A 132 -10.63 42.29 45.36
C ASN A 132 -9.27 42.27 46.08
N ALA A 133 -8.18 42.29 45.30
CA ALA A 133 -7.24 43.44 45.24
C ALA A 133 -6.13 43.22 44.19
N ALA A 134 -5.82 44.28 43.47
CA ALA A 134 -4.83 44.37 42.39
C ALA A 134 -3.37 44.27 42.88
N ALA A 135 -2.49 43.72 42.05
CA ALA A 135 -1.10 44.15 41.95
C ALA A 135 -0.49 43.74 40.60
N ASP A 136 0.14 44.73 39.96
CA ASP A 136 0.83 44.71 38.68
C ASP A 136 1.82 43.54 38.49
N SER A 137 1.75 42.90 37.33
CA SER A 137 2.97 42.61 36.57
C SER A 137 2.65 42.61 35.07
N LYS A 138 3.12 43.66 34.41
CA LYS A 138 3.23 43.74 32.95
C LYS A 138 4.10 42.58 32.46
N VAL A 139 3.46 41.59 31.82
CA VAL A 139 4.13 40.71 30.86
C VAL A 139 3.67 41.17 29.49
N ILE A 140 4.61 41.73 28.73
CA ILE A 140 4.44 42.07 27.32
C ILE A 140 4.51 40.76 26.53
N PRO A 141 3.47 40.31 25.80
CA PRO A 141 3.62 39.22 24.86
C PRO A 141 4.34 39.77 23.62
N LEU A 142 5.64 39.50 23.56
CA LEU A 142 6.47 39.69 22.38
C LEU A 142 6.15 38.57 21.39
N VAL A 143 5.89 38.99 20.15
CA VAL A 143 5.82 38.19 18.92
C VAL A 143 4.55 37.34 18.81
N GLY A 144 3.61 37.82 17.99
CA GLY A 144 2.68 36.93 17.33
C GLY A 144 3.50 35.96 16.49
N GLU A 145 3.58 34.71 16.93
CA GLU A 145 3.75 33.61 16.01
C GLU A 145 2.60 33.75 15.02
N GLU A 146 2.93 34.15 13.79
CA GLU A 146 2.09 33.80 12.65
C GLU A 146 1.94 32.29 12.77
N ALA A 147 0.78 31.85 13.27
CA ALA A 147 0.38 30.47 13.17
C ALA A 147 0.43 30.20 11.66
N GLU A 148 1.51 29.55 11.20
CA GLU A 148 1.58 28.97 9.88
C GLU A 148 0.28 28.19 9.78
N VAL A 149 -0.66 28.69 8.97
CA VAL A 149 -1.86 27.94 8.65
C VAL A 149 -1.32 26.72 7.93
N VAL A 150 -1.16 25.61 8.67
CA VAL A 150 -0.84 24.32 8.09
C VAL A 150 -2.05 23.98 7.25
N VAL A 151 -2.04 24.45 6.00
CA VAL A 151 -3.06 24.12 5.02
C VAL A 151 -2.91 22.62 4.81
N GLU A 152 -3.79 21.85 5.44
CA GLU A 152 -3.83 20.42 5.22
C GLU A 152 -3.93 20.17 3.71
N PRO A 153 -3.02 19.38 3.12
CA PRO A 153 -2.90 19.22 1.67
C PRO A 153 -4.18 18.68 1.05
N TYR A 154 -4.94 17.91 1.83
CA TYR A 154 -6.23 17.35 1.47
C TYR A 154 -7.01 16.96 2.74
N ARG A 155 -8.32 16.80 2.60
CA ARG A 155 -9.23 16.34 3.66
C ARG A 155 -10.12 15.21 3.13
N LYS A 156 -10.33 14.16 3.92
CA LYS A 156 -11.28 13.08 3.58
C LYS A 156 -12.68 13.51 4.03
N VAL A 157 -13.66 13.33 3.16
CA VAL A 157 -15.07 13.67 3.34
C VAL A 157 -15.89 12.38 3.33
N GLU A 158 -16.99 12.36 4.09
CA GLU A 158 -17.85 11.18 4.20
C GLU A 158 -18.57 10.83 2.89
N VAL A 159 -18.87 11.84 2.07
CA VAL A 159 -19.60 11.70 0.81
C VAL A 159 -18.65 11.91 -0.37
N GLU A 160 -18.56 10.91 -1.25
CA GLU A 160 -17.80 11.03 -2.49
C GLU A 160 -18.35 12.11 -3.42
N ASN A 161 -17.48 12.74 -4.21
CA ASN A 161 -17.90 13.67 -5.25
C ASN A 161 -17.54 13.18 -6.65
N ASP A 162 -18.53 12.67 -7.35
CA ASP A 162 -18.39 12.17 -8.72
C ASP A 162 -18.50 13.28 -9.77
N GLU A 163 -17.66 14.31 -9.67
CA GLU A 163 -17.66 15.46 -10.60
C GLU A 163 -17.44 15.02 -12.06
N TRP A 164 -16.66 13.97 -12.26
CA TRP A 164 -16.33 13.42 -13.58
C TRP A 164 -17.29 12.32 -14.05
N GLY A 165 -18.30 11.95 -13.25
CA GLY A 165 -19.29 10.92 -13.59
C GLY A 165 -18.75 9.50 -13.73
N LEU A 166 -17.50 9.25 -13.30
CA LEU A 166 -16.81 7.96 -13.43
C LEU A 166 -17.43 6.90 -12.53
N ILE A 167 -17.77 7.27 -11.29
CA ILE A 167 -18.33 6.34 -10.30
C ILE A 167 -19.71 5.88 -10.79
N GLY A 168 -20.60 6.82 -11.13
CA GLY A 168 -21.94 6.50 -11.63
C GLY A 168 -21.93 5.71 -12.94
N GLN A 169 -20.97 6.00 -13.84
CA GLN A 169 -20.79 5.21 -15.06
C GLN A 169 -20.39 3.76 -14.75
N MET A 170 -19.37 3.55 -13.91
CA MET A 170 -18.89 2.22 -13.59
C MET A 170 -19.89 1.40 -12.79
N GLN A 171 -20.63 2.02 -11.85
CA GLN A 171 -21.72 1.36 -11.13
C GLN A 171 -22.82 0.86 -12.07
N ARG A 172 -23.27 1.69 -13.02
CA ARG A 172 -24.27 1.28 -14.03
C ARG A 172 -23.77 0.09 -14.85
N MET A 173 -22.49 0.09 -15.22
CA MET A 173 -21.88 -1.06 -15.91
C MET A 173 -21.91 -2.31 -15.03
N ILE A 174 -21.51 -2.23 -13.76
CA ILE A 174 -21.59 -3.37 -12.83
C ILE A 174 -23.03 -3.90 -12.76
N THR A 175 -24.03 -3.04 -12.60
CA THR A 175 -25.44 -3.45 -12.55
C THR A 175 -25.91 -4.10 -13.86
N GLN A 176 -25.45 -3.61 -15.00
CA GLN A 176 -25.79 -4.18 -16.31
C GLN A 176 -25.19 -5.58 -16.50
N TYR A 177 -23.94 -5.78 -16.07
CA TYR A 177 -23.20 -7.03 -16.27
C TYR A 177 -23.38 -8.03 -15.13
N SER A 178 -23.91 -7.64 -13.97
CA SER A 178 -24.09 -8.52 -12.79
C SER A 178 -24.96 -9.74 -13.04
N LYS A 179 -25.83 -9.69 -14.06
CA LYS A 179 -26.66 -10.83 -14.49
C LYS A 179 -25.87 -11.93 -15.21
N ARG A 180 -24.67 -11.61 -15.72
CA ARG A 180 -23.89 -12.49 -16.61
C ARG A 180 -22.47 -12.74 -16.12
N CYS A 181 -21.93 -11.84 -15.31
CA CYS A 181 -20.55 -11.87 -14.82
C CYS A 181 -20.56 -11.84 -13.29
N HIS A 182 -19.59 -12.50 -12.67
CA HIS A 182 -19.30 -12.26 -11.26
C HIS A 182 -18.76 -10.82 -11.11
N VAL A 183 -19.18 -10.06 -10.10
CA VAL A 183 -18.85 -8.63 -10.03
C VAL A 183 -17.95 -8.22 -8.87
N LEU A 184 -17.54 -9.14 -7.98
CA LEU A 184 -16.72 -8.74 -6.83
C LEU A 184 -15.39 -8.07 -7.23
N LEU A 185 -14.64 -8.62 -8.19
CA LEU A 185 -13.40 -7.99 -8.66
C LEU A 185 -13.65 -6.61 -9.30
N PRO A 186 -14.59 -6.44 -10.25
CA PRO A 186 -14.97 -5.11 -10.72
C PRO A 186 -15.39 -4.15 -9.60
N THR A 187 -16.13 -4.64 -8.60
CA THR A 187 -16.59 -3.85 -7.45
C THR A 187 -15.42 -3.36 -6.62
N PHE A 188 -14.40 -4.20 -6.39
CA PHE A 188 -13.18 -3.81 -5.69
C PHE A 188 -12.53 -2.56 -6.30
N TRP A 189 -12.38 -2.52 -7.62
CA TRP A 189 -11.82 -1.38 -8.32
C TRP A 189 -12.74 -0.15 -8.31
N VAL A 190 -14.07 -0.35 -8.30
CA VAL A 190 -15.04 0.74 -8.14
C VAL A 190 -15.01 1.33 -6.73
N ASP A 191 -14.83 0.50 -5.70
CA ASP A 191 -14.71 1.01 -4.33
C ASP A 191 -13.39 1.77 -4.12
N ALA A 192 -12.31 1.35 -4.77
CA ALA A 192 -11.08 2.16 -4.84
C ALA A 192 -11.29 3.50 -5.55
N LEU A 193 -12.08 3.51 -6.63
CA LEU A 193 -12.48 4.73 -7.33
C LEU A 193 -13.33 5.64 -6.43
N ARG A 194 -14.30 5.08 -5.67
CA ARG A 194 -15.11 5.86 -4.72
C ARG A 194 -14.25 6.48 -3.64
N GLU A 195 -13.36 5.69 -3.06
CA GLU A 195 -12.47 6.14 -1.99
C GLU A 195 -11.55 7.27 -2.47
N LEU A 196 -11.05 7.21 -3.70
CA LEU A 196 -10.28 8.30 -4.32
C LEU A 196 -11.08 9.62 -4.38
N HIS A 197 -12.38 9.56 -4.65
CA HIS A 197 -13.27 10.73 -4.76
C HIS A 197 -13.81 11.23 -3.42
N ARG A 198 -13.45 10.59 -2.30
CA ARG A 198 -13.76 11.08 -0.94
C ARG A 198 -12.77 12.11 -0.43
N TYR A 199 -11.61 12.23 -1.07
CA TYR A 199 -10.65 13.28 -0.73
C TYR A 199 -11.11 14.62 -1.31
N ARG A 200 -10.55 15.72 -0.79
CA ARG A 200 -10.77 17.09 -1.24
C ARG A 200 -9.53 17.92 -1.02
N SER A 201 -9.23 18.84 -1.93
CA SER A 201 -8.16 19.82 -1.78
C SER A 201 -8.53 21.09 -2.55
N ASP A 202 -8.07 22.24 -2.07
CA ASP A 202 -8.21 23.54 -2.74
C ASP A 202 -7.11 23.78 -3.79
N SER A 203 -6.22 22.80 -3.99
CA SER A 203 -5.12 22.88 -4.95
C SER A 203 -5.60 22.95 -6.40
N ALA A 204 -4.95 23.77 -7.22
CA ALA A 204 -5.21 23.84 -8.67
C ALA A 204 -4.94 22.50 -9.38
N TYR A 205 -4.08 21.64 -8.83
CA TYR A 205 -3.76 20.32 -9.38
C TYR A 205 -4.67 19.21 -8.87
N TYR A 206 -5.62 19.53 -7.97
CA TYR A 206 -6.51 18.54 -7.38
C TYR A 206 -7.34 17.77 -8.43
N GLY A 207 -7.76 18.46 -9.49
CA GLY A 207 -8.48 17.83 -10.60
C GLY A 207 -7.69 16.70 -11.25
N ASP A 208 -6.43 16.96 -11.62
CA ASP A 208 -5.53 15.96 -12.23
C ASP A 208 -5.23 14.81 -11.25
N VAL A 209 -5.09 15.11 -9.95
CA VAL A 209 -4.83 14.11 -8.89
C VAL A 209 -5.98 13.11 -8.69
N VAL A 210 -7.21 13.46 -9.03
CA VAL A 210 -8.36 12.54 -8.92
C VAL A 210 -8.78 11.98 -10.26
N GLU A 211 -8.85 12.82 -11.29
CA GLU A 211 -9.35 12.44 -12.60
C GLU A 211 -8.45 11.42 -13.31
N ILE A 212 -7.13 11.65 -13.31
CA ILE A 212 -6.17 10.78 -14.02
C ILE A 212 -6.18 9.36 -13.42
N PRO A 213 -5.94 9.15 -12.11
CA PRO A 213 -6.09 7.83 -11.50
C PRO A 213 -7.50 7.27 -11.69
N GLY A 214 -8.54 8.10 -11.57
CA GLY A 214 -9.92 7.67 -11.73
C GLY A 214 -10.20 7.06 -13.10
N ARG A 215 -9.69 7.67 -14.18
CA ARG A 215 -9.79 7.14 -15.55
C ARG A 215 -9.06 5.82 -15.73
N VAL A 216 -7.91 5.64 -15.10
CA VAL A 216 -7.15 4.38 -15.13
C VAL A 216 -7.96 3.27 -14.43
N LEU A 217 -8.48 3.53 -13.23
CA LEU A 217 -9.33 2.59 -12.50
C LEU A 217 -10.61 2.23 -13.28
N ALA A 218 -11.27 3.21 -13.89
CA ALA A 218 -12.43 2.99 -14.75
C ALA A 218 -12.08 2.13 -15.98
N THR A 219 -10.89 2.31 -16.55
CA THR A 219 -10.39 1.49 -17.68
C THR A 219 -10.19 0.04 -17.25
N ILE A 220 -9.65 -0.20 -16.05
CA ILE A 220 -9.52 -1.55 -15.48
C ILE A 220 -10.90 -2.20 -15.31
N VAL A 221 -11.85 -1.49 -14.70
CA VAL A 221 -13.23 -1.99 -14.50
C VAL A 221 -13.89 -2.35 -15.83
N LYS A 222 -13.80 -1.45 -16.81
CA LYS A 222 -14.33 -1.68 -18.16
C LYS A 222 -13.66 -2.88 -18.82
N GLY A 223 -12.34 -2.94 -18.81
CA GLY A 223 -11.56 -4.05 -19.37
C GLY A 223 -11.92 -5.40 -18.75
N LEU A 224 -12.17 -5.44 -17.44
CA LEU A 224 -12.64 -6.65 -16.76
C LEU A 224 -14.03 -7.07 -17.24
N LEU A 225 -14.98 -6.14 -17.39
CA LEU A 225 -16.37 -6.46 -17.71
C LEU A 225 -16.62 -6.69 -19.21
N THR A 226 -15.88 -6.02 -20.10
CA THR A 226 -16.20 -5.97 -21.53
C THR A 226 -15.22 -6.72 -22.43
N GLU A 227 -13.99 -6.97 -21.98
CA GLU A 227 -12.93 -7.51 -22.85
C GLU A 227 -12.44 -8.91 -22.43
N ALA A 228 -11.94 -9.68 -23.40
CA ALA A 228 -11.36 -11.00 -23.15
C ALA A 228 -9.87 -10.88 -22.74
N PRO A 229 -9.41 -11.58 -21.68
CA PRO A 229 -10.08 -12.73 -21.07
C PRO A 229 -10.95 -12.38 -19.85
N GLY A 230 -10.88 -11.15 -19.31
CA GLY A 230 -11.58 -10.75 -18.07
C GLY A 230 -13.07 -11.10 -18.08
N ALA A 231 -13.79 -10.66 -19.12
CA ALA A 231 -15.24 -10.86 -19.22
C ALA A 231 -15.61 -12.34 -19.27
N ARG A 232 -14.85 -13.15 -20.01
CA ARG A 232 -15.09 -14.60 -20.14
C ARG A 232 -14.85 -15.32 -18.81
N LEU A 233 -13.76 -14.98 -18.12
CA LEU A 233 -13.41 -15.57 -16.83
C LEU A 233 -14.44 -15.23 -15.75
N LEU A 234 -14.91 -13.98 -15.71
CA LEU A 234 -15.97 -13.55 -14.79
C LEU A 234 -17.32 -14.21 -15.12
N GLN A 235 -17.63 -14.44 -16.41
CA GLN A 235 -18.83 -15.19 -16.82
C GLN A 235 -18.76 -16.65 -16.37
N ASP A 236 -17.63 -17.32 -16.57
CA ASP A 236 -17.46 -18.71 -16.16
C ASP A 236 -17.45 -18.86 -14.63
N LEU A 237 -16.88 -17.90 -13.91
CA LEU A 237 -16.96 -17.87 -12.45
C LEU A 237 -18.40 -17.70 -11.96
N SER A 238 -19.21 -16.86 -12.60
CA SER A 238 -20.62 -16.65 -12.20
C SER A 238 -21.48 -17.92 -12.24
N LYS A 239 -21.07 -18.92 -13.04
CA LYS A 239 -21.75 -20.23 -13.11
C LYS A 239 -21.36 -21.15 -11.96
N LYS A 240 -20.18 -20.93 -11.36
CA LYS A 240 -19.57 -21.81 -10.33
C LYS A 240 -19.73 -21.25 -8.92
N ARG A 241 -19.78 -19.92 -8.77
CA ARG A 241 -19.74 -19.22 -7.49
C ARG A 241 -20.96 -18.29 -7.35
N PRO A 242 -21.60 -18.23 -6.17
CA PRO A 242 -22.68 -17.27 -5.92
C PRO A 242 -22.18 -15.83 -6.07
N GLN A 243 -23.08 -14.93 -6.41
CA GLN A 243 -22.72 -13.54 -6.66
C GLN A 243 -22.40 -12.79 -5.36
N GLU A 244 -21.27 -12.08 -5.37
CA GLU A 244 -20.82 -11.23 -4.27
C GLU A 244 -20.66 -9.79 -4.76
N ASN A 245 -21.46 -8.88 -4.20
CA ASN A 245 -21.61 -7.51 -4.72
C ASN A 245 -20.95 -6.43 -3.86
N HIS A 246 -20.37 -6.79 -2.72
CA HIS A 246 -19.84 -5.83 -1.74
C HIS A 246 -18.54 -6.34 -1.15
N LEU A 247 -17.61 -5.41 -0.90
CA LEU A 247 -16.42 -5.68 -0.12
C LEU A 247 -16.77 -5.85 1.37
N ASN A 248 -15.99 -6.68 2.06
CA ASN A 248 -16.03 -6.74 3.52
C ASN A 248 -15.18 -5.61 4.13
N SER A 249 -15.27 -5.42 5.44
CA SER A 249 -14.55 -4.33 6.13
C SER A 249 -13.03 -4.42 5.97
N SER A 250 -12.45 -5.63 5.99
CA SER A 250 -10.99 -5.85 5.83
C SER A 250 -10.52 -5.46 4.43
N GLU A 251 -11.25 -5.89 3.40
CA GLU A 251 -10.97 -5.56 2.00
C GLU A 251 -11.10 -4.05 1.77
N MET A 252 -12.14 -3.42 2.34
CA MET A 252 -12.31 -1.97 2.25
C MET A 252 -11.17 -1.23 2.97
N GLU A 253 -10.76 -1.67 4.16
CA GLU A 253 -9.65 -1.06 4.90
C GLU A 253 -8.34 -1.11 4.10
N ARG A 254 -8.08 -2.19 3.37
CA ARG A 254 -6.91 -2.26 2.46
C ARG A 254 -7.01 -1.30 1.29
N VAL A 255 -8.20 -1.10 0.74
CA VAL A 255 -8.45 -0.08 -0.30
C VAL A 255 -8.18 1.31 0.25
N GLU A 256 -8.73 1.64 1.42
CA GLU A 256 -8.52 2.93 2.09
C GLU A 256 -7.03 3.19 2.38
N ARG A 257 -6.30 2.18 2.87
CA ARG A 257 -4.85 2.26 3.07
C ARG A 257 -4.10 2.52 1.76
N ALA A 258 -4.47 1.84 0.67
CA ALA A 258 -3.81 2.05 -0.62
C ALA A 258 -4.03 3.46 -1.17
N VAL A 259 -5.26 3.97 -1.11
CA VAL A 259 -5.61 5.33 -1.55
C VAL A 259 -4.99 6.40 -0.65
N SER A 260 -4.98 6.18 0.67
CA SER A 260 -4.32 7.10 1.61
C SER A 260 -2.82 7.23 1.33
N VAL A 261 -2.14 6.13 1.03
CA VAL A 261 -0.72 6.18 0.63
C VAL A 261 -0.52 6.94 -0.67
N TYR A 262 -1.42 6.79 -1.66
CA TYR A 262 -1.39 7.58 -2.87
C TYR A 262 -1.48 9.10 -2.57
N PHE A 263 -2.47 9.52 -1.77
CA PHE A 263 -2.63 10.92 -1.40
C PHE A 263 -1.44 11.47 -0.61
N SER A 264 -0.85 10.67 0.27
CA SER A 264 0.39 11.04 0.96
C SER A 264 1.55 11.26 -0.01
N GLY A 265 1.61 10.45 -1.08
CA GLY A 265 2.64 10.53 -2.12
C GLY A 265 2.54 11.77 -2.99
N VAL A 266 1.31 12.22 -3.30
CA VAL A 266 1.04 13.44 -4.10
C VAL A 266 0.89 14.71 -3.26
N SER A 267 1.05 14.64 -1.94
CA SER A 267 0.90 15.79 -1.02
C SER A 267 1.77 16.99 -1.41
N ASN A 268 2.99 16.76 -1.90
CA ASN A 268 3.88 17.82 -2.38
C ASN A 268 3.35 18.50 -3.65
N VAL A 269 2.67 17.75 -4.53
CA VAL A 269 1.99 18.31 -5.72
C VAL A 269 0.83 19.21 -5.29
N LEU A 270 0.04 18.75 -4.32
CA LEU A 270 -1.13 19.50 -3.84
C LEU A 270 -0.74 20.79 -3.10
N THR A 271 0.37 20.78 -2.38
CA THR A 271 0.87 21.95 -1.62
C THR A 271 1.76 22.88 -2.43
N GLY A 272 2.12 22.52 -3.67
CA GLY A 272 3.06 23.29 -4.49
C GLY A 272 4.49 23.31 -3.94
N LYS A 273 4.85 22.34 -3.09
CA LYS A 273 6.21 22.17 -2.57
C LYS A 273 7.12 21.57 -3.63
N GLU A 274 8.44 21.66 -3.41
CA GLU A 274 9.44 21.13 -4.33
C GLU A 274 9.21 19.64 -4.65
N LEU A 275 9.19 19.32 -5.94
CA LEU A 275 8.90 17.99 -6.45
C LEU A 275 10.21 17.26 -6.74
N LYS A 276 10.50 16.23 -5.95
CA LYS A 276 11.60 15.29 -6.22
C LYS A 276 11.16 14.24 -7.23
N VAL A 277 11.06 14.64 -8.50
CA VAL A 277 10.54 13.79 -9.58
C VAL A 277 11.34 12.50 -9.73
N GLU A 278 12.68 12.58 -9.74
CA GLU A 278 13.54 11.40 -9.93
C GLU A 278 13.36 10.36 -8.81
N ASP A 279 13.26 10.81 -7.55
CA ASP A 279 12.98 9.95 -6.41
C ASP A 279 11.63 9.23 -6.58
N LYS A 280 10.60 9.97 -7.01
CA LYS A 280 9.26 9.41 -7.25
C LYS A 280 9.23 8.41 -8.40
N LEU A 281 9.95 8.66 -9.49
CA LEU A 281 10.11 7.72 -10.59
C LEU A 281 10.83 6.45 -10.15
N ASN A 282 11.90 6.58 -9.37
CA ASN A 282 12.64 5.44 -8.84
C ASN A 282 11.79 4.61 -7.86
N GLU A 283 11.02 5.26 -6.98
CA GLU A 283 10.04 4.58 -6.12
C GLU A 283 8.97 3.83 -6.94
N ALA A 284 8.50 4.42 -8.03
CA ALA A 284 7.52 3.79 -8.92
C ALA A 284 8.10 2.58 -9.66
N ARG A 285 9.33 2.68 -10.19
CA ARG A 285 10.06 1.55 -10.79
C ARG A 285 10.24 0.41 -9.79
N ASN A 286 10.73 0.72 -8.59
CA ASN A 286 10.89 -0.27 -7.53
C ASN A 286 9.56 -0.95 -7.16
N SER A 287 8.47 -0.18 -7.13
CA SER A 287 7.14 -0.72 -6.86
C SER A 287 6.62 -1.59 -8.02
N PHE A 288 6.91 -1.21 -9.26
CA PHE A 288 6.58 -2.02 -10.43
C PHE A 288 7.38 -3.34 -10.46
N ASP A 289 8.67 -3.30 -10.13
CA ASP A 289 9.51 -4.50 -10.03
C ASP A 289 9.04 -5.44 -8.89
N ALA A 290 8.55 -4.85 -7.80
CA ALA A 290 7.94 -5.58 -6.69
C ALA A 290 6.50 -6.04 -6.93
N PHE A 291 5.96 -5.88 -8.16
CA PHE A 291 4.57 -6.18 -8.47
C PHE A 291 4.17 -7.61 -8.08
N GLY A 292 3.05 -7.70 -7.35
CA GLY A 292 2.51 -8.96 -6.85
C GLY A 292 1.94 -9.84 -7.95
N TRP A 293 2.73 -10.81 -8.42
CA TRP A 293 2.24 -11.83 -9.35
C TRP A 293 1.38 -12.92 -8.68
N GLY A 294 1.56 -13.15 -7.37
CA GLY A 294 0.91 -14.22 -6.61
C GLY A 294 1.35 -15.64 -6.99
N GLY A 295 0.78 -16.67 -6.36
CA GLY A 295 1.16 -18.07 -6.54
C GLY A 295 0.73 -18.70 -7.87
N PRO A 296 1.31 -19.85 -8.27
CA PRO A 296 1.03 -20.52 -9.54
C PRO A 296 -0.44 -20.96 -9.70
N GLU A 297 -1.18 -21.09 -8.61
CA GLU A 297 -2.60 -21.47 -8.56
C GLU A 297 -3.56 -20.39 -9.10
N LEU A 298 -3.11 -19.14 -9.22
CA LEU A 298 -3.97 -18.00 -9.61
C LEU A 298 -4.07 -17.80 -11.13
N GLU A 299 -5.20 -17.28 -11.59
CA GLU A 299 -5.41 -16.88 -12.99
C GLU A 299 -4.57 -15.65 -13.37
N LYS A 300 -3.44 -15.91 -14.06
CA LYS A 300 -2.44 -14.89 -14.38
C LYS A 300 -2.86 -13.90 -15.46
N ARG A 301 -3.85 -14.21 -16.31
CA ARG A 301 -4.21 -13.32 -17.42
C ARG A 301 -4.84 -12.01 -16.96
N ILE A 302 -5.60 -12.04 -15.86
CA ILE A 302 -6.15 -10.83 -15.24
C ILE A 302 -5.02 -10.01 -14.60
N ILE A 303 -4.15 -10.68 -13.84
CA ILE A 303 -2.99 -10.05 -13.20
C ILE A 303 -2.07 -9.39 -14.22
N LYS A 304 -1.82 -10.04 -15.37
CA LYS A 304 -1.04 -9.49 -16.47
C LYS A 304 -1.66 -8.23 -17.07
N ARG A 305 -3.00 -8.16 -17.18
CA ARG A 305 -3.69 -6.94 -17.64
C ARG A 305 -3.53 -5.78 -16.66
N ILE A 306 -3.58 -6.05 -15.36
CA ILE A 306 -3.34 -5.03 -14.33
C ILE A 306 -1.88 -4.56 -14.41
N ASN A 307 -0.94 -5.49 -14.55
CA ASN A 307 0.48 -5.16 -14.73
C ASN A 307 0.72 -4.29 -15.97
N GLN A 308 0.02 -4.54 -17.07
CA GLN A 308 0.09 -3.68 -18.27
C GLN A 308 -0.35 -2.23 -17.96
N GLN A 309 -1.38 -2.06 -17.14
CA GLN A 309 -1.82 -0.72 -16.72
C GLN A 309 -0.79 -0.03 -15.81
N CYS A 310 -0.08 -0.80 -14.97
CA CYS A 310 1.06 -0.26 -14.21
C CYS A 310 2.20 0.15 -15.14
N GLU A 311 2.52 -0.65 -16.16
CA GLU A 311 3.56 -0.35 -17.14
C GLU A 311 3.23 0.90 -17.95
N GLU A 312 1.99 1.02 -18.44
CA GLU A 312 1.50 2.22 -19.14
C GLU A 312 1.57 3.46 -18.26
N ALA A 313 1.18 3.36 -16.98
CA ALA A 313 1.30 4.47 -16.03
C ALA A 313 2.76 4.88 -15.82
N LEU A 314 3.68 3.92 -15.69
CA LEU A 314 5.10 4.19 -15.53
C LEU A 314 5.70 4.84 -16.79
N GLN A 315 5.36 4.35 -17.98
CA GLN A 315 5.79 4.95 -19.25
C GLN A 315 5.26 6.39 -19.40
N ASN A 316 4.02 6.64 -18.98
CA ASN A 316 3.46 8.00 -18.94
C ASN A 316 4.19 8.89 -17.93
N ALA A 317 4.64 8.34 -16.79
CA ALA A 317 5.45 9.07 -15.83
C ALA A 317 6.82 9.46 -16.40
N GLU A 318 7.45 8.58 -17.18
CA GLU A 318 8.77 8.83 -17.77
C GLU A 318 8.71 9.78 -18.99
N SER A 319 7.60 9.77 -19.73
CA SER A 319 7.45 10.54 -20.97
C SER A 319 6.69 11.86 -20.81
N ALA A 320 5.99 12.08 -19.70
CA ALA A 320 5.27 13.32 -19.45
C ALA A 320 6.24 14.51 -19.35
N SER A 321 5.86 15.65 -19.92
CA SER A 321 6.66 16.89 -19.89
C SER A 321 6.46 17.71 -18.63
N ASP A 322 5.36 17.50 -17.92
CA ASP A 322 4.98 18.26 -16.73
C ASP A 322 5.38 17.51 -15.44
N PRO A 323 6.25 18.07 -14.57
CA PRO A 323 6.72 17.42 -13.34
C PRO A 323 5.60 16.93 -12.42
N GLN A 324 4.51 17.70 -12.31
CA GLN A 324 3.35 17.39 -11.49
C GLN A 324 2.69 16.10 -11.99
N ARG A 325 2.48 16.01 -13.31
CA ARG A 325 1.94 14.80 -13.96
C ARG A 325 2.89 13.61 -13.88
N GLN A 326 4.21 13.82 -14.00
CA GLN A 326 5.19 12.76 -13.80
C GLN A 326 5.07 12.15 -12.40
N VAL A 327 4.92 12.98 -11.36
CA VAL A 327 4.70 12.52 -9.98
C VAL A 327 3.34 11.82 -9.84
N ILE A 328 2.26 12.37 -10.41
CA ILE A 328 0.94 11.75 -10.37
C ILE A 328 0.98 10.34 -11.00
N TYR A 329 1.54 10.18 -12.20
CA TYR A 329 1.66 8.88 -12.86
C TYR A 329 2.59 7.90 -12.11
N SER A 330 3.65 8.40 -11.49
CA SER A 330 4.52 7.61 -10.60
C SER A 330 3.72 7.05 -9.41
N GLU A 331 2.93 7.89 -8.76
CA GLU A 331 2.08 7.49 -7.64
C GLU A 331 0.90 6.61 -8.08
N ILE A 332 0.37 6.75 -9.31
CA ILE A 332 -0.61 5.82 -9.89
C ILE A 332 -0.01 4.42 -10.00
N THR A 333 1.23 4.29 -10.47
CA THR A 333 1.91 2.99 -10.55
C THR A 333 1.99 2.33 -9.17
N LYS A 334 2.34 3.11 -8.14
CA LYS A 334 2.38 2.65 -6.74
C LYS A 334 0.99 2.25 -6.22
N LEU A 335 -0.04 3.03 -6.52
CA LEU A 335 -1.44 2.76 -6.17
C LEU A 335 -1.91 1.43 -6.76
N LEU A 336 -1.73 1.24 -8.07
CA LEU A 336 -2.15 0.02 -8.76
C LEU A 336 -1.44 -1.22 -8.21
N THR A 337 -0.12 -1.13 -7.98
CA THR A 337 0.64 -2.20 -7.33
C THR A 337 0.10 -2.52 -5.94
N LYS A 338 -0.18 -1.50 -5.11
CA LYS A 338 -0.75 -1.70 -3.76
C LYS A 338 -2.14 -2.33 -3.79
N LEU A 339 -3.00 -1.88 -4.70
CA LEU A 339 -4.33 -2.48 -4.91
C LEU A 339 -4.23 -3.94 -5.36
N GLN A 340 -3.27 -4.27 -6.23
CA GLN A 340 -2.99 -5.65 -6.61
C GLN A 340 -2.51 -6.48 -5.40
N HIS A 341 -1.63 -5.95 -4.55
CA HIS A 341 -1.24 -6.64 -3.32
C HIS A 341 -2.42 -6.84 -2.37
N ALA A 342 -3.34 -5.87 -2.26
CA ALA A 342 -4.55 -6.03 -1.48
C ALA A 342 -5.44 -7.17 -1.99
N ILE A 343 -5.61 -7.30 -3.32
CA ILE A 343 -6.32 -8.43 -3.94
C ILE A 343 -5.68 -9.78 -3.58
N LEU A 344 -4.35 -9.85 -3.55
CA LEU A 344 -3.62 -11.10 -3.25
C LEU A 344 -3.58 -11.44 -1.76
N ALA A 345 -3.63 -10.43 -0.89
CA ALA A 345 -3.61 -10.61 0.56
C ALA A 345 -4.97 -11.08 1.09
N GLU A 346 -6.07 -10.65 0.46
CA GLU A 346 -7.42 -11.00 0.89
C GLU A 346 -7.82 -12.40 0.43
N PRO A 347 -8.16 -13.33 1.36
CA PRO A 347 -8.45 -14.72 1.01
C PRO A 347 -9.55 -14.86 -0.05
N ARG A 348 -10.62 -14.06 0.09
CA ARG A 348 -11.81 -14.11 -0.78
C ARG A 348 -11.51 -13.66 -2.21
N LEU A 349 -10.76 -12.56 -2.36
CA LEU A 349 -10.34 -12.05 -3.67
C LEU A 349 -9.31 -12.98 -4.32
N ARG A 350 -8.39 -13.56 -3.53
CA ARG A 350 -7.44 -14.56 -4.00
C ARG A 350 -8.13 -15.85 -4.46
N GLU A 351 -9.12 -16.34 -3.71
CA GLU A 351 -9.93 -17.51 -4.10
C GLU A 351 -10.65 -17.30 -5.42
N ILE A 352 -11.19 -16.11 -5.66
CA ILE A 352 -11.81 -15.77 -6.94
C ILE A 352 -10.83 -15.95 -8.10
N LEU A 353 -9.61 -15.44 -7.97
CA LEU A 353 -8.57 -15.61 -8.99
C LEU A 353 -8.15 -17.08 -9.16
N ALA A 354 -8.14 -17.87 -8.08
CA ALA A 354 -7.86 -19.30 -8.15
C ALA A 354 -8.98 -20.09 -8.87
N GLN A 355 -10.24 -19.78 -8.59
CA GLN A 355 -11.40 -20.47 -9.17
C GLN A 355 -11.67 -20.13 -10.64
N MET A 356 -11.14 -18.99 -11.11
CA MET A 356 -11.14 -18.61 -12.52
C MET A 356 -10.15 -19.40 -13.37
N LYS A 357 -9.13 -20.00 -12.73
CA LYS A 357 -8.17 -20.81 -13.44
C LYS A 357 -8.88 -22.08 -13.95
N PRO A 358 -8.83 -22.36 -15.27
CA PRO A 358 -9.55 -23.48 -15.87
C PRO A 358 -9.03 -24.84 -15.44
#